data_AF-A0A3D1R4I3-F1
#
_entry.id   AF-A0A3D1R4I3-F1
#
_cell.length_a   1.000
_cell.length_b   1.000
_cell.length_c   1.000
_cell.angle_alpha   90.00
_cell.angle_beta   90.00
_cell.angle_gamma   90.00
#
_symmetry.space_group_name_H-M   'P 1'
#
loop_
_entity.id
_entity.type
_entity.pdbx_description
1 polymer ?
#
loop_
_entity_poly.entity_id
_entity_poly.type
_entity_poly.pdbx_seq_one_letter_code
_entity_poly.pdbx_strand_id
1 'polypeptide(L)'
;HVDAFYPQPEVAAKIAVASRTDLAERGQRVSDRVPLLAAGDLVVLGGMPPQQAYPLACKRYFDEGTLAEKDAFLNLMILDPREAQLHAGLCVQGKWTWLR
;
A
#
# COMPACT_ATOMS: atom_id res chain seq x y z
N HIS A 1 -2.39 -7.06 4.63
CA HIS A 1 -2.62 -5.64 4.95
C HIS A 1 -3.16 -4.93 3.72
N VAL A 2 -4.13 -4.02 3.88
CA VAL A 2 -4.71 -3.24 2.77
C VAL A 2 -4.76 -1.77 3.15
N ASP A 3 -4.21 -0.92 2.29
CA ASP A 3 -4.29 0.53 2.41
C ASP A 3 -4.75 1.17 1.10
N ALA A 4 -5.33 2.36 1.19
CA ALA A 4 -5.73 3.14 0.02
C ALA A 4 -5.42 4.62 0.20
N PHE A 5 -4.84 5.23 -0.83
CA PHE A 5 -4.56 6.65 -0.92
C PHE A 5 -5.43 7.31 -2.00
N TYR A 6 -6.26 8.26 -1.57
CA TYR A 6 -7.12 9.06 -2.43
C TYR A 6 -7.22 10.49 -1.86
N PRO A 7 -7.33 11.55 -2.67
CA PRO A 7 -7.39 12.92 -2.17
C PRO A 7 -8.51 13.18 -1.15
N GLN A 8 -9.66 12.53 -1.33
CA GLN A 8 -10.77 12.56 -0.37
C GLN A 8 -10.67 11.38 0.61
N PRO A 9 -10.50 11.62 1.92
CA PRO A 9 -10.36 10.57 2.93
C PRO A 9 -11.54 9.59 2.96
N GLU A 10 -12.76 10.08 2.73
CA GLU A 10 -13.97 9.25 2.72
C GLU A 10 -13.95 8.21 1.56
N VAL A 11 -13.36 8.58 0.42
CA VAL A 11 -13.24 7.70 -0.73
C VAL A 11 -12.15 6.66 -0.49
N ALA A 12 -11.00 7.10 0.03
CA ALA A 12 -9.93 6.18 0.44
C ALA A 12 -10.45 5.12 1.43
N ALA A 13 -11.24 5.53 2.42
CA ALA A 13 -11.85 4.61 3.38
C ALA A 13 -12.79 3.59 2.70
N LYS A 14 -13.64 4.03 1.78
CA LYS A 14 -14.55 3.14 1.03
C LYS A 14 -13.79 2.13 0.18
N ILE A 15 -12.75 2.57 -0.54
CA ILE A 15 -11.89 1.69 -1.35
C ILE A 15 -11.24 0.64 -0.45
N ALA A 16 -10.61 1.07 0.65
CA ALA A 16 -9.92 0.16 1.56
C ALA A 16 -10.88 -0.85 2.19
N VAL A 17 -12.09 -0.43 2.60
CA VAL A 17 -13.12 -1.36 3.12
C VAL A 17 -13.55 -2.35 2.05
N ALA A 18 -13.90 -1.89 0.85
CA ALA A 18 -14.35 -2.75 -0.24
C ALA A 18 -13.31 -3.82 -0.59
N SER A 19 -12.04 -3.43 -0.71
CA SER A 19 -10.94 -4.35 -1.01
C SER A 19 -10.67 -5.36 0.10
N ARG A 20 -10.80 -4.96 1.36
CA ARG A 20 -10.69 -5.89 2.49
C ARG A 20 -11.83 -6.90 2.48
N THR A 21 -13.06 -6.46 2.20
CA THR A 21 -14.24 -7.33 2.12
C THR A 21 -14.07 -8.36 1.00
N ASP A 22 -13.72 -7.94 -0.23
CA ASP A 22 -13.51 -8.87 -1.35
C ASP A 22 -12.42 -9.92 -1.05
N LEU A 23 -11.30 -9.51 -0.43
CA LEU A 23 -10.25 -10.45 -0.03
C LEU A 23 -10.72 -11.43 1.04
N ALA A 24 -11.48 -10.95 2.03
CA ALA A 24 -12.04 -11.80 3.09
C ALA A 24 -13.06 -12.80 2.53
N GLU A 25 -13.93 -12.38 1.61
CA GLU A 25 -14.90 -13.24 0.92
C GLU A 25 -14.20 -14.34 0.08
N ARG A 26 -12.99 -14.07 -0.42
CA ARG A 26 -12.11 -15.05 -1.08
C ARG A 26 -11.33 -15.94 -0.11
N GLY A 27 -11.63 -15.89 1.18
CA GLY A 27 -11.01 -16.72 2.21
C GLY A 27 -9.62 -16.25 2.67
N GLN A 28 -9.19 -15.04 2.31
CA GLN A 28 -7.91 -14.50 2.78
C GLN A 28 -8.03 -13.95 4.21
N ARG A 29 -6.96 -14.09 5.00
CA ARG A 29 -6.85 -13.39 6.29
C ARG A 29 -6.42 -11.96 6.05
N VAL A 30 -7.30 -11.01 6.36
CA VAL A 30 -7.06 -9.59 6.10
C VAL A 30 -6.87 -8.84 7.42
N SER A 31 -5.84 -7.98 7.47
CA SER A 31 -5.61 -7.05 8.57
C SER A 31 -5.85 -5.61 8.08
N ASP A 32 -6.44 -4.81 8.96
CA ASP A 32 -6.65 -3.37 8.84
C ASP A 32 -5.44 -2.53 9.26
N ARG A 33 -4.41 -3.15 9.85
CA ARG A 33 -3.17 -2.46 10.21
C ARG A 33 -2.45 -2.02 8.94
N VAL A 34 -1.97 -0.79 8.92
CA VAL A 34 -1.08 -0.28 7.86
C VAL A 34 0.36 -0.39 8.37
N PRO A 35 1.30 -0.93 7.59
CA PRO A 35 2.72 -0.87 7.92
C PRO A 35 3.13 0.59 8.14
N LEU A 36 3.75 0.87 9.30
CA LEU A 36 4.18 2.22 9.64
C LEU A 36 5.63 2.43 9.21
N LEU A 37 5.92 3.63 8.73
CA LEU A 37 7.28 4.11 8.47
C LEU A 37 7.68 5.12 9.54
N ALA A 38 8.98 5.27 9.80
CA ALA A 38 9.46 6.35 10.66
C ALA A 38 9.24 7.72 9.99
N ALA A 39 9.11 8.78 10.79
CA ALA A 39 8.86 10.13 10.28
C ALA A 39 9.92 10.60 9.26
N GLY A 40 11.19 10.25 9.47
CA GLY A 40 12.27 10.56 8.52
C GLY A 40 12.08 9.90 7.16
N ASP A 41 11.46 8.72 7.13
CA ASP A 41 11.22 7.97 5.89
C ASP A 41 10.10 8.62 5.10
N LEU A 42 9.05 9.11 5.78
CA LEU A 42 7.97 9.85 5.14
C LEU A 42 8.46 11.12 4.45
N VAL A 43 9.43 11.82 5.05
CA VAL A 43 10.06 13.01 4.44
C VAL A 43 10.82 12.65 3.17
N VAL A 44 11.63 11.58 3.21
CA VAL A 44 12.42 11.14 2.06
C VAL A 44 11.53 10.61 0.94
N LEU A 45 10.58 9.74 1.27
CA LEU A 45 9.68 9.11 0.30
C LEU A 45 8.69 10.11 -0.29
N GLY A 46 8.25 11.10 0.48
CA GLY A 46 7.37 12.16 0.00
C GLY A 46 8.00 13.05 -1.08
N GLY A 47 9.34 13.08 -1.17
CA GLY A 47 10.07 13.78 -2.22
C GLY A 47 10.38 12.94 -3.46
N MET A 48 10.02 11.65 -3.48
CA MET A 48 10.38 10.71 -4.55
C MET A 48 9.21 10.49 -5.52
N PRO A 49 9.50 10.20 -6.81
CA PRO A 49 8.49 9.66 -7.71
C PRO A 49 7.92 8.34 -7.18
N PRO A 50 6.61 8.07 -7.34
CA PRO A 50 5.98 6.83 -6.89
C PRO A 50 6.70 5.55 -7.32
N GLN A 51 7.24 5.54 -8.54
CA GLN A 51 7.95 4.39 -9.12
C GLN A 51 9.20 4.01 -8.31
N GLN A 52 9.74 4.93 -7.50
CA GLN A 52 10.87 4.71 -6.61
C GLN A 52 10.43 4.59 -5.15
N ALA A 53 9.47 5.41 -4.73
CA ALA A 53 9.01 5.46 -3.34
C ALA A 53 8.41 4.12 -2.87
N TYR A 54 7.50 3.52 -3.64
CA TYR A 54 6.82 2.29 -3.23
C TYR A 54 7.75 1.06 -3.14
N PRO A 55 8.66 0.81 -4.11
CA PRO A 55 9.67 -0.24 -3.95
C PRO A 55 10.55 -0.05 -2.71
N LEU A 56 10.98 1.18 -2.44
CA LEU A 56 11.81 1.47 -1.28
C LEU A 56 11.05 1.26 0.04
N ALA A 57 9.83 1.78 0.15
CA ALA A 57 8.98 1.58 1.31
C ALA A 57 8.69 0.09 1.56
N CYS A 58 8.38 -0.67 0.51
CA CYS A 58 8.14 -2.11 0.58
C CYS A 58 9.37 -2.86 1.13
N LYS A 59 10.56 -2.55 0.63
CA LYS A 59 11.80 -3.13 1.14
C LYS A 59 11.99 -2.83 2.62
N ARG A 60 11.75 -1.58 3.04
CA ARG A 60 11.89 -1.17 4.44
C ARG A 60 10.90 -1.84 5.37
N TYR A 61 9.63 -1.94 4.99
CA TYR A 61 8.64 -2.66 5.79
C TYR A 61 9.07 -4.10 6.09
N PHE A 62 9.72 -4.75 5.13
CA PHE A 62 10.24 -6.10 5.32
C PHE A 62 11.52 -6.14 6.15
N ASP A 63 12.51 -5.30 5.83
CA ASP A 63 13.80 -5.25 6.53
C ASP A 63 13.62 -4.87 8.02
N GLU A 64 12.63 -4.03 8.34
CA GLU A 64 12.29 -3.62 9.71
C GLU A 64 11.30 -4.57 10.40
N GLY A 65 10.87 -5.65 9.74
CA GLY A 65 9.98 -6.67 10.30
C GLY A 65 8.53 -6.21 10.51
N THR A 66 8.12 -5.10 9.89
CA THR A 66 6.74 -4.59 9.92
C THR A 66 5.82 -5.45 9.05
N LEU A 67 6.34 -6.03 7.98
CA LEU A 67 5.70 -7.10 7.19
C LEU A 67 6.47 -8.41 7.38
N ALA A 68 5.81 -9.45 7.88
CA ALA A 68 6.42 -10.76 8.02
C ALA A 68 6.50 -11.49 6.66
N GLU A 69 7.25 -12.59 6.60
CA GLU A 69 7.45 -13.40 5.37
C GLU A 69 6.16 -13.93 4.73
N LYS A 70 5.10 -14.11 5.53
CA LYS A 70 3.80 -14.61 5.09
C LYS A 70 2.78 -13.49 4.85
N ASP A 71 3.16 -12.24 5.12
CA ASP A 71 2.29 -11.10 4.94
C ASP A 71 2.44 -10.53 3.54
N ALA A 72 1.33 -10.01 3.02
CA ALA A 72 1.31 -9.19 1.84
C ALA A 72 0.69 -7.83 2.18
N PHE A 73 1.22 -6.76 1.56
CA PHE A 73 0.64 -5.43 1.63
C PHE A 73 0.16 -5.00 0.25
N LEU A 74 -1.15 -4.84 0.13
CA LEU A 74 -1.81 -4.27 -1.04
C LEU A 74 -2.02 -2.78 -0.79
N ASN A 75 -1.54 -1.95 -1.70
CA ASN A 75 -1.78 -0.51 -1.67
C ASN A 75 -2.48 -0.08 -2.96
N LEU A 76 -3.54 0.70 -2.81
CA LEU A 76 -4.38 1.24 -3.87
C LEU A 76 -4.24 2.76 -3.87
N MET A 77 -3.91 3.39 -4.99
CA MET A 77 -3.42 4.77 -4.96
C MET A 77 -3.72 5.53 -6.25
N ILE A 78 -3.93 6.84 -6.14
CA ILE A 78 -3.75 7.76 -7.26
C ILE A 78 -2.28 8.23 -7.28
N LEU A 79 -1.62 8.10 -8.44
CA LEU A 79 -0.23 8.55 -8.62
C LEU A 79 -0.13 9.99 -9.13
N ASP A 80 -1.03 10.38 -10.03
CA ASP A 80 -1.17 11.75 -10.51
C ASP A 80 -2.62 12.20 -10.29
N PRO A 81 -2.87 13.31 -9.56
CA PRO A 81 -4.23 13.78 -9.28
C PRO A 81 -5.02 14.17 -10.55
N ARG A 82 -4.36 14.30 -11.70
CA ARG A 82 -4.98 14.58 -13.00
C ARG A 82 -5.46 13.31 -13.70
N GLU A 83 -5.02 12.13 -13.24
CA GLU A 83 -5.46 10.85 -13.77
C GLU A 83 -6.78 10.42 -13.14
N ALA A 84 -7.63 9.78 -13.93
CA ALA A 84 -8.89 9.17 -13.45
C ALA A 84 -8.72 7.68 -13.10
N GLN A 85 -7.47 7.19 -13.09
CA GLN A 85 -7.16 5.78 -12.87
C GLN A 85 -6.64 5.54 -11.45
N LEU A 86 -7.16 4.51 -10.81
CA LEU A 86 -6.58 3.96 -9.58
C LEU A 86 -5.49 2.97 -9.94
N HIS A 87 -4.32 3.14 -9.35
CA HIS A 87 -3.19 2.23 -9.47
C HIS A 87 -3.16 1.30 -8.28
N ALA A 88 -2.54 0.15 -8.46
CA ALA A 88 -2.40 -0.84 -7.41
C ALA A 88 -1.00 -1.43 -7.42
N GLY A 89 -0.50 -1.79 -6.25
CA GLY A 89 0.70 -2.59 -6.16
C GLY A 89 0.73 -3.44 -4.91
N LEU A 90 1.52 -4.50 -5.00
CA LEU A 90 1.63 -5.55 -4.01
C LEU A 90 3.07 -5.64 -3.52
N CYS A 91 3.23 -5.50 -2.21
CA CYS A 91 4.48 -5.77 -1.51
C CYS A 91 4.44 -7.16 -0.89
N VAL A 92 5.36 -8.03 -1.31
CA VAL A 92 5.54 -9.38 -0.77
C VAL A 92 7.03 -9.61 -0.55
N GLN A 93 7.43 -10.00 0.67
CA GLN A 93 8.83 -10.31 1.00
C GLN A 93 9.82 -9.21 0.57
N GLY A 94 9.47 -7.94 0.81
CA GLY A 94 10.28 -6.79 0.45
C GLY A 94 10.36 -6.49 -1.05
N LYS A 95 9.58 -7.19 -1.88
CA LYS A 95 9.51 -6.97 -3.33
C LYS A 95 8.19 -6.33 -3.72
N TRP A 96 8.28 -5.18 -4.38
CA TRP A 96 7.14 -4.47 -4.92
C TRP A 96 6.82 -4.91 -6.34
N THR A 97 5.54 -5.19 -6.60
CA THR A 97 5.01 -5.49 -7.93
C THR A 97 3.85 -4.57 -8.24
N TRP A 98 3.92 -3.84 -9.35
CA TRP A 98 2.79 -3.09 -9.88
C TRP A 98 1.75 -4.05 -10.48
N LEU A 99 0.49 -3.88 -10.09
CA LEU A 99 -0.63 -4.65 -10.64
C LEU A 99 -1.19 -3.89 -11.85
N ARG A 100 -1.51 -4.64 -12.91
CA ARG A 100 -2.10 -4.10 -14.14
C ARG A 100 -3.62 -4.10 -14.06
#